data_AF-A0A9E4RUP8-F1
#
_entry.id   AF-A0A9E4RUP8-F1
#
_cell.length_a   1.000
_cell.length_b   1.000
_cell.length_c   1.000
_cell.angle_alpha   90.00
_cell.angle_beta   90.00
_cell.angle_gamma   90.00
#
_symmetry.space_group_name_H-M   'P 1'
#
loop_
_entity.id
_entity.type
_entity.pdbx_description
1 polymer ?
#
loop_
_entity_poly.entity_id
_entity_poly.type
_entity_poly.pdbx_seq_one_letter_code
_entity_poly.pdbx_strand_id
1 'polypeptide(L)'
;MQEGNRAKDRYGLPISTNSITAAENMVEGLDLFLEQNFGAEQRFKQAVEADEGFAMAYAGLAYVYMAAAKVGEARDAAQRAQSLTAGISRREQQQIEAIALWTNGKGPEALAIIHQHLAEFPRDMLMVRVAQRLYVLGCSSVGAAVPNYPQELFTLMKSVAPEYGDDWAFQGQYAFAHHENGLLDEALKLAEGSLAQRPTN
;
A
#
# COMPACT_ATOMS: atom_id res chain seq x y z
N MET A 1 -18.69 21.71 -12.76
CA MET A 1 -18.79 20.25 -12.62
C MET A 1 -18.99 19.99 -11.15
N GLN A 2 -20.11 19.39 -10.75
CA GLN A 2 -20.42 19.17 -9.33
C GLN A 2 -19.34 18.26 -8.74
N GLU A 3 -18.66 18.72 -7.69
CA GLU A 3 -17.90 17.86 -6.77
C GLU A 3 -18.91 16.95 -6.06
N GLY A 4 -19.41 15.94 -6.76
CA GLY A 4 -20.15 14.85 -6.16
C GLY A 4 -19.25 14.20 -5.11
N ASN A 5 -19.81 13.92 -3.94
CA ASN A 5 -19.14 13.37 -2.76
C ASN A 5 -18.34 12.11 -3.12
N ARG A 6 -17.08 12.27 -3.55
CA ARG A 6 -16.20 11.15 -3.91
C ARG A 6 -15.92 10.35 -2.66
N ALA A 7 -16.00 9.02 -2.78
CA ALA A 7 -15.59 8.12 -1.71
C ALA A 7 -14.15 8.42 -1.29
N LYS A 8 -13.83 8.19 -0.02
CA LYS A 8 -12.51 8.45 0.56
C LYS A 8 -11.98 7.19 1.21
N ASP A 9 -10.67 7.04 1.23
CA ASP A 9 -10.02 6.01 2.04
C ASP A 9 -9.95 6.38 3.52
N ARG A 10 -9.36 5.49 4.32
CA ARG A 10 -9.15 5.66 5.77
C ARG A 10 -8.36 6.92 6.15
N TYR A 11 -7.58 7.50 5.23
CA TYR A 11 -6.80 8.72 5.43
C TYR A 11 -7.50 9.97 4.88
N GLY A 12 -8.75 9.82 4.41
CA GLY A 12 -9.53 10.90 3.83
C GLY A 12 -9.15 11.24 2.39
N LEU A 13 -8.32 10.42 1.73
CA LEU A 13 -7.87 10.66 0.36
C LEU A 13 -8.93 10.15 -0.63
N PRO A 14 -9.26 10.90 -1.69
CA PRO A 14 -10.31 10.49 -2.64
C PRO A 14 -10.01 9.17 -3.36
N ILE A 15 -11.08 8.45 -3.68
CA ILE A 15 -11.09 7.20 -4.44
C ILE A 15 -12.04 7.36 -5.63
N SER A 16 -11.64 6.88 -6.81
CA SER A 16 -12.38 7.03 -8.06
C SER A 16 -13.35 5.87 -8.30
N THR A 17 -14.37 5.75 -7.45
CA THR A 17 -15.55 4.90 -7.68
C THR A 17 -16.83 5.64 -7.28
N ASN A 18 -17.94 5.35 -7.96
CA ASN A 18 -19.28 5.80 -7.56
C ASN A 18 -20.04 4.73 -6.75
N SER A 19 -19.47 3.52 -6.63
CA SER A 19 -20.05 2.42 -5.87
C SER A 19 -19.61 2.51 -4.41
N ILE A 20 -20.55 2.85 -3.53
CA ILE A 20 -20.30 2.91 -2.08
C ILE A 20 -19.82 1.54 -1.58
N THR A 21 -20.46 0.46 -2.03
CA THR A 21 -20.07 -0.91 -1.68
C THR A 21 -18.66 -1.26 -2.15
N ALA A 22 -18.25 -0.81 -3.35
CA ALA A 22 -16.88 -1.04 -3.81
C ALA A 22 -15.86 -0.27 -2.97
N ALA A 23 -16.16 0.99 -2.62
CA ALA A 23 -15.32 1.80 -1.77
C ALA A 23 -15.17 1.20 -0.36
N GLU A 24 -16.27 0.77 0.27
CA GLU A 24 -16.25 0.13 1.59
C GLU A 24 -15.39 -1.14 1.59
N ASN A 25 -15.58 -2.02 0.60
CA ASN A 25 -14.78 -3.23 0.47
C ASN A 25 -13.29 -2.92 0.21
N MET A 26 -12.98 -1.87 -0.54
CA MET A 26 -11.59 -1.45 -0.76
C MET A 26 -10.94 -0.95 0.53
N VAL A 27 -11.64 -0.14 1.33
CA VAL A 27 -11.12 0.37 2.60
C VAL A 27 -10.93 -0.77 3.60
N GLU A 28 -11.92 -1.66 3.73
CA GLU A 28 -11.80 -2.84 4.61
C GLU A 28 -10.68 -3.78 4.14
N GLY A 29 -10.56 -4.01 2.83
CA GLY A 29 -9.48 -4.80 2.25
C GLY A 29 -8.10 -4.22 2.52
N LEU A 30 -7.96 -2.89 2.46
CA LEU A 30 -6.72 -2.20 2.80
C LEU A 30 -6.40 -2.33 4.30
N ASP A 31 -7.38 -2.19 5.19
CA ASP A 31 -7.17 -2.37 6.63
C ASP A 31 -6.70 -3.78 6.98
N LEU A 32 -7.42 -4.81 6.50
CA LEU A 32 -7.04 -6.21 6.69
C LEU A 32 -5.64 -6.50 6.14
N PHE A 33 -5.32 -5.91 4.99
CA PHE A 33 -3.99 -6.00 4.42
C PHE A 33 -2.93 -5.34 5.32
N LEU A 34 -3.20 -4.13 5.84
CA LEU A 34 -2.26 -3.40 6.69
C LEU A 34 -1.98 -4.12 8.01
N GLU A 35 -2.96 -4.83 8.56
CA GLU A 35 -2.81 -5.75 9.70
C GLU A 35 -2.07 -7.06 9.36
N GLN A 36 -1.77 -7.32 8.09
CA GLN A 36 -1.27 -8.63 7.63
C GLN A 36 -2.21 -9.79 8.01
N ASN A 37 -3.51 -9.50 8.11
CA ASN A 37 -4.54 -10.46 8.48
C ASN A 37 -5.14 -11.18 7.26
N PHE A 38 -5.89 -12.25 7.50
CA PHE A 38 -6.65 -12.93 6.46
C PHE A 38 -7.81 -12.06 5.96
N GLY A 39 -8.19 -12.24 4.68
CA GLY A 39 -9.43 -11.70 4.13
C GLY A 39 -9.27 -10.51 3.18
N ALA A 40 -8.09 -9.88 3.10
CA ALA A 40 -7.85 -8.78 2.16
C ALA A 40 -8.15 -9.15 0.70
N GLU A 41 -7.71 -10.35 0.25
CA GLU A 41 -8.00 -10.85 -1.10
C GLU A 41 -9.51 -10.92 -1.38
N GLN A 42 -10.28 -11.42 -0.42
CA GLN A 42 -11.73 -11.56 -0.56
C GLN A 42 -12.43 -10.19 -0.64
N ARG A 43 -11.98 -9.22 0.17
CA ARG A 43 -12.53 -7.85 0.14
C ARG A 43 -12.22 -7.15 -1.18
N PHE A 44 -11.00 -7.27 -1.71
CA PHE A 44 -10.72 -6.69 -3.01
C PHE A 44 -11.50 -7.37 -4.15
N LYS A 45 -11.75 -8.69 -4.07
CA LYS A 45 -12.66 -9.39 -5.01
C LYS A 45 -14.09 -8.84 -4.94
N GLN A 46 -14.62 -8.65 -3.74
CA GLN A 46 -15.95 -8.06 -3.54
C GLN A 46 -16.03 -6.61 -4.02
N ALA A 47 -14.94 -5.83 -3.90
CA ALA A 47 -14.86 -4.50 -4.48
C ALA A 47 -14.94 -4.53 -6.01
N VAL A 48 -14.25 -5.48 -6.66
CA VAL A 48 -14.34 -5.71 -8.12
C VAL A 48 -15.74 -6.15 -8.53
N GLU A 49 -16.38 -7.07 -7.79
CA GLU A 49 -17.75 -7.53 -8.06
C GLU A 49 -18.77 -6.38 -7.97
N ALA A 50 -18.55 -5.43 -7.05
CA ALA A 50 -19.40 -4.27 -6.87
C ALA A 50 -19.14 -3.13 -7.88
N ASP A 51 -17.96 -3.10 -8.53
CA ASP A 51 -17.59 -2.15 -9.58
C ASP A 51 -16.43 -2.72 -10.42
N GLU A 52 -16.75 -3.37 -11.54
CA GLU A 52 -15.76 -3.97 -12.45
C GLU A 52 -14.83 -2.93 -13.12
N GLY A 53 -15.20 -1.64 -13.05
CA GLY A 53 -14.41 -0.52 -13.53
C GLY A 53 -13.45 0.04 -12.48
N PHE A 54 -13.47 -0.46 -11.25
CA PHE A 54 -12.73 0.12 -10.15
C PHE A 54 -11.25 -0.31 -10.14
N ALA A 55 -10.40 0.50 -10.76
CA ALA A 55 -8.98 0.22 -10.96
C ALA A 55 -8.21 -0.11 -9.65
N MET A 56 -8.50 0.59 -8.55
CA MET A 56 -7.78 0.39 -7.29
C MET A 56 -8.07 -0.96 -6.63
N ALA A 57 -9.24 -1.55 -6.84
CA ALA A 57 -9.52 -2.90 -6.33
C ALA A 57 -8.60 -3.94 -7.01
N TYR A 58 -8.37 -3.80 -8.31
CA TYR A 58 -7.39 -4.63 -9.03
C TYR A 58 -5.95 -4.37 -8.60
N ALA A 59 -5.59 -3.12 -8.31
CA ALA A 59 -4.28 -2.79 -7.74
C ALA A 59 -4.07 -3.44 -6.36
N GLY A 60 -5.10 -3.43 -5.52
CA GLY A 60 -5.14 -4.18 -4.26
C GLY A 60 -4.90 -5.68 -4.47
N LEU A 61 -5.64 -6.31 -5.40
CA LEU A 61 -5.44 -7.73 -5.75
C LEU A 61 -4.02 -8.02 -6.21
N ALA A 62 -3.46 -7.20 -7.09
CA ALA A 62 -2.09 -7.35 -7.57
C ALA A 62 -1.08 -7.36 -6.41
N TYR A 63 -1.28 -6.48 -5.42
CA TYR A 63 -0.48 -6.50 -4.20
C TYR A 63 -0.62 -7.83 -3.45
N VAL A 64 -1.84 -8.25 -3.11
CA VAL A 64 -2.05 -9.46 -2.27
C VAL A 64 -1.49 -10.70 -2.96
N TYR A 65 -1.60 -10.77 -4.28
CA TYR A 65 -0.99 -11.83 -5.08
C TYR A 65 0.54 -11.80 -5.07
N MET A 66 1.17 -10.61 -5.15
CA MET A 66 2.62 -10.49 -4.94
C MET A 66 3.04 -10.94 -3.55
N ALA A 67 2.30 -10.56 -2.51
CA ALA A 67 2.57 -10.98 -1.14
C ALA A 67 2.48 -12.51 -0.97
N ALA A 68 1.55 -13.15 -1.69
CA ALA A 68 1.34 -14.60 -1.73
C ALA A 68 2.22 -15.34 -2.76
N ALA A 69 3.19 -14.66 -3.41
CA ALA A 69 4.03 -15.21 -4.49
C ALA A 69 3.26 -15.77 -5.70
N LYS A 70 2.03 -15.32 -5.92
CA LYS A 70 1.17 -15.63 -7.09
C LYS A 70 1.46 -14.65 -8.23
N VAL A 71 2.67 -14.72 -8.81
CA VAL A 71 3.19 -13.68 -9.73
C VAL A 71 2.38 -13.56 -11.02
N GLY A 72 1.81 -14.66 -11.54
CA GLY A 72 0.98 -14.64 -12.75
C GLY A 72 -0.29 -13.84 -12.52
N GLU A 73 -1.04 -14.19 -11.48
CA GLU A 73 -2.28 -13.52 -11.09
C GLU A 73 -2.04 -12.05 -10.71
N ALA A 74 -0.88 -11.75 -10.10
CA ALA A 74 -0.50 -10.38 -9.80
C ALA A 74 -0.32 -9.52 -11.06
N ARG A 75 0.30 -10.07 -12.11
CA ARG A 75 0.48 -9.38 -13.39
C ARG A 75 -0.85 -9.17 -14.11
N ASP A 76 -1.71 -10.18 -14.12
CA ASP A 76 -3.05 -10.08 -14.72
C ASP A 76 -3.88 -8.99 -14.04
N ALA A 77 -3.86 -8.97 -12.70
CA ALA A 77 -4.55 -7.94 -11.92
C ALA A 77 -3.96 -6.53 -12.17
N ALA A 78 -2.63 -6.39 -12.19
CA ALA A 78 -1.99 -5.11 -12.48
C ALA A 78 -2.31 -4.60 -13.89
N GLN A 79 -2.29 -5.49 -14.89
CA GLN A 79 -2.66 -5.14 -16.26
C GLN A 79 -4.12 -4.69 -16.35
N ARG A 80 -5.03 -5.37 -15.62
CA ARG A 80 -6.43 -4.95 -15.55
C ARG A 80 -6.56 -3.57 -14.91
N ALA A 81 -5.86 -3.29 -13.81
CA ALA A 81 -5.84 -1.97 -13.18
C ALA A 81 -5.37 -0.87 -14.16
N GLN A 82 -4.28 -1.12 -14.91
CA GLN A 82 -3.76 -0.18 -15.92
C GLN A 82 -4.78 0.13 -17.02
N SER A 83 -5.59 -0.86 -17.44
CA SER A 83 -6.62 -0.68 -18.46
C SER A 83 -7.81 0.19 -18.01
N LEU A 84 -7.94 0.46 -16.71
CA LEU A 84 -9.07 1.17 -16.09
C LEU A 84 -8.67 2.55 -15.55
N THR A 85 -7.57 3.14 -16.05
CA THR A 85 -7.02 4.41 -15.55
C THR A 85 -7.70 5.66 -16.09
N ALA A 86 -8.67 5.52 -17.00
CA ALA A 86 -9.39 6.65 -17.56
C ALA A 86 -10.24 7.36 -16.49
N GLY A 87 -9.92 8.63 -16.21
CA GLY A 87 -10.70 9.47 -15.28
C GLY A 87 -10.39 9.29 -13.79
N ILE A 88 -9.41 8.45 -13.43
CA ILE A 88 -8.96 8.32 -12.04
C ILE A 88 -8.01 9.45 -11.65
N SER A 89 -7.79 9.64 -10.34
CA SER A 89 -6.92 10.69 -9.82
C SER A 89 -5.43 10.45 -10.11
N ARG A 90 -4.62 11.52 -10.07
CA ARG A 90 -3.16 11.44 -10.17
C ARG A 90 -2.56 10.45 -9.16
N ARG A 91 -3.07 10.49 -7.93
CA ARG A 91 -2.69 9.59 -6.84
C ARG A 91 -2.87 8.13 -7.27
N GLU A 92 -4.05 7.76 -7.74
CA GLU A 92 -4.36 6.38 -8.13
C GLU A 92 -3.55 5.95 -9.36
N GLN A 93 -3.26 6.86 -10.30
CA GLN A 93 -2.38 6.57 -11.44
C GLN A 93 -0.97 6.19 -10.98
N GLN A 94 -0.38 6.96 -10.05
CA GLN A 94 0.95 6.68 -9.50
C GLN A 94 0.98 5.35 -8.72
N GLN A 95 -0.06 5.05 -7.94
CA GLN A 95 -0.17 3.76 -7.24
C GLN A 95 -0.20 2.58 -8.22
N ILE A 96 -1.01 2.67 -9.27
CA ILE A 96 -1.13 1.62 -10.28
C ILE A 96 0.17 1.45 -11.06
N GLU A 97 0.85 2.54 -11.40
CA GLU A 97 2.15 2.51 -12.08
C GLU A 97 3.21 1.80 -11.23
N ALA A 98 3.35 2.18 -9.96
CA ALA A 98 4.29 1.54 -9.04
C ALA A 98 4.03 0.04 -8.88
N ILE A 99 2.76 -0.36 -8.70
CA ILE A 99 2.37 -1.77 -8.57
C ILE A 99 2.65 -2.53 -9.87
N ALA A 100 2.36 -1.95 -11.03
CA ALA A 100 2.64 -2.58 -12.32
C ALA A 100 4.15 -2.77 -12.56
N LEU A 101 4.98 -1.79 -12.19
CA LEU A 101 6.43 -1.94 -12.24
C LEU A 101 6.90 -3.08 -11.31
N TRP A 102 6.38 -3.13 -10.09
CA TRP A 102 6.73 -4.17 -9.12
C TRP A 102 6.34 -5.58 -9.59
N THR A 103 5.13 -5.80 -10.09
CA THR A 103 4.68 -7.12 -10.60
C THR A 103 5.45 -7.58 -11.83
N ASN A 104 6.04 -6.64 -12.58
CA ASN A 104 6.91 -6.90 -13.72
C ASN A 104 8.40 -7.03 -13.34
N GLY A 105 8.73 -7.06 -12.05
CA GLY A 105 10.10 -7.26 -11.57
C GLY A 105 11.02 -6.05 -11.77
N LYS A 106 10.44 -4.85 -11.88
CA LYS A 106 11.14 -3.56 -12.01
C LYS A 106 11.14 -2.82 -10.67
N GLY A 107 11.74 -3.44 -9.65
CA GLY A 107 11.71 -2.93 -8.27
C GLY A 107 12.30 -1.53 -8.10
N PRO A 108 13.50 -1.24 -8.66
CA PRO A 108 14.09 0.09 -8.58
C PRO A 108 13.22 1.18 -9.20
N GLU A 109 12.61 0.91 -10.36
CA GLU A 109 11.70 1.84 -11.03
C GLU A 109 10.41 2.04 -10.23
N ALA A 110 9.84 0.95 -9.69
CA ALA A 110 8.67 1.03 -8.81
C ALA A 110 8.96 1.92 -7.59
N LEU A 111 10.13 1.74 -6.96
CA LEU A 111 10.53 2.53 -5.81
C LEU A 111 10.74 4.01 -6.15
N ALA A 112 11.28 4.33 -7.34
CA ALA A 112 11.39 5.71 -7.80
C ALA A 112 10.00 6.38 -7.93
N ILE A 113 9.00 5.67 -8.45
CA ILE A 113 7.62 6.16 -8.50
C ILE A 113 7.05 6.32 -7.09
N ILE A 114 7.31 5.37 -6.17
CA ILE A 114 6.82 5.45 -4.80
C ILE A 114 7.40 6.66 -4.05
N HIS A 115 8.68 6.98 -4.23
CA HIS A 115 9.27 8.18 -3.64
C HIS A 115 8.62 9.47 -4.15
N GLN A 116 8.34 9.55 -5.46
CA GLN A 116 7.59 10.68 -6.02
C GLN A 116 6.17 10.75 -5.45
N HIS A 117 5.50 9.60 -5.37
CA HIS A 117 4.14 9.49 -4.83
C HIS A 117 4.08 9.96 -3.39
N LEU A 118 4.98 9.49 -2.52
CA LEU A 118 4.97 9.83 -1.09
C LEU A 118 5.42 11.27 -0.81
N ALA A 119 6.13 11.92 -1.75
CA ALA A 119 6.38 13.36 -1.68
C ALA A 119 5.10 14.19 -1.93
N GLU A 120 4.16 13.66 -2.71
CA GLU A 120 2.88 14.33 -3.04
C GLU A 120 1.73 13.91 -2.11
N PHE A 121 1.71 12.63 -1.72
CA PHE A 121 0.66 11.98 -0.94
C PHE A 121 1.28 11.21 0.25
N PRO A 122 1.86 11.90 1.24
CA PRO A 122 2.66 11.26 2.28
C PRO A 122 1.86 10.30 3.18
N ARG A 123 0.53 10.49 3.25
CA ARG A 123 -0.40 9.63 4.00
C ARG A 123 -0.86 8.38 3.23
N ASP A 124 -0.30 8.10 2.05
CA ASP A 124 -0.67 6.93 1.27
C ASP A 124 0.01 5.66 1.78
N MET A 125 -0.65 5.01 2.72
CA MET A 125 -0.07 3.88 3.43
C MET A 125 0.11 2.62 2.58
N LEU A 126 -0.64 2.47 1.48
CA LEU A 126 -0.41 1.36 0.56
C LEU A 126 0.97 1.50 -0.09
N MET A 127 1.36 2.71 -0.49
CA MET A 127 2.67 2.96 -1.09
C MET A 127 3.81 2.82 -0.07
N VAL A 128 3.60 3.23 1.18
CA VAL A 128 4.55 2.94 2.27
C VAL A 128 4.77 1.42 2.41
N ARG A 129 3.70 0.63 2.39
CA ARG A 129 3.79 -0.85 2.42
C ARG A 129 4.51 -1.45 1.22
N VAL A 130 4.24 -0.97 0.01
CA VAL A 130 4.95 -1.46 -1.19
C VAL A 130 6.46 -1.15 -1.07
N ALA A 131 6.83 0.06 -0.65
CA ALA A 131 8.23 0.41 -0.45
C ALA A 131 8.89 -0.49 0.61
N GLN A 132 8.24 -0.70 1.76
CA GLN A 132 8.72 -1.63 2.77
C GLN A 132 8.96 -3.02 2.18
N ARG A 133 8.00 -3.54 1.41
CA ARG A 133 8.10 -4.85 0.79
C ARG A 133 9.27 -4.94 -0.20
N LEU A 134 9.50 -3.91 -1.01
CA LEU A 134 10.62 -3.82 -1.94
C LEU A 134 11.98 -3.78 -1.24
N TYR A 135 12.10 -3.02 -0.14
CA TYR A 135 13.34 -2.97 0.64
C TYR A 135 13.63 -4.29 1.37
N VAL A 136 12.61 -4.91 2.00
CA VAL A 136 12.78 -6.16 2.77
C VAL A 136 13.00 -7.38 1.87
N LEU A 137 12.35 -7.46 0.71
CA LEU A 137 12.51 -8.58 -0.25
C LEU A 137 13.83 -8.54 -1.02
N GLY A 138 14.70 -7.56 -0.79
CA GLY A 138 15.94 -7.39 -1.55
C GLY A 138 16.95 -8.52 -1.46
N CYS A 139 16.69 -9.54 -0.64
CA CYS A 139 17.51 -10.74 -0.55
C CYS A 139 16.96 -11.97 -1.31
N SER A 140 15.72 -11.96 -1.83
CA SER A 140 15.04 -13.22 -2.24
C SER A 140 14.48 -13.29 -3.66
N SER A 141 14.56 -12.25 -4.51
CA SER A 141 14.03 -12.34 -5.88
C SER A 141 14.74 -11.46 -6.89
N VAL A 142 15.13 -12.08 -8.00
CA VAL A 142 15.67 -11.45 -9.21
C VAL A 142 14.85 -10.21 -9.59
N GLY A 143 15.48 -9.04 -9.65
CA GLY A 143 14.90 -7.79 -10.18
C GLY A 143 14.14 -6.88 -9.18
N ALA A 144 13.77 -7.38 -8.00
CA ALA A 144 13.07 -6.56 -6.99
C ALA A 144 13.97 -6.00 -5.88
N ALA A 145 15.26 -6.37 -5.89
CA ALA A 145 16.18 -5.99 -4.83
C ALA A 145 16.63 -4.55 -4.90
N VAL A 146 16.33 -3.80 -3.84
CA VAL A 146 16.85 -2.45 -3.64
C VAL A 146 17.96 -2.52 -2.57
N PRO A 147 19.15 -1.95 -2.81
CA PRO A 147 20.23 -1.97 -1.85
C PRO A 147 19.93 -1.11 -0.61
N ASN A 148 20.79 -1.22 0.41
CA ASN A 148 20.84 -0.33 1.58
C ASN A 148 19.64 -0.44 2.55
N TYR A 149 19.00 -1.61 2.60
CA TYR A 149 18.21 -2.01 3.77
C TYR A 149 19.16 -2.25 4.97
N PRO A 150 18.80 -1.84 6.21
CA PRO A 150 17.53 -1.22 6.63
C PRO A 150 17.51 0.32 6.63
N GLN A 151 18.62 0.99 6.31
CA GLN A 151 18.75 2.46 6.46
C GLN A 151 17.85 3.25 5.50
N GLU A 152 17.69 2.82 4.26
CA GLU A 152 16.84 3.52 3.28
C GLU A 152 15.36 3.43 3.66
N LEU A 153 14.90 2.26 4.12
CA LEU A 153 13.55 2.10 4.66
C LEU A 153 13.33 3.04 5.85
N PHE A 154 14.28 3.07 6.78
CA PHE A 154 14.17 3.95 7.95
C PHE A 154 14.13 5.43 7.58
N THR A 155 14.93 5.83 6.59
CA THR A 155 14.93 7.21 6.06
C THR A 155 13.59 7.57 5.43
N LEU A 156 13.01 6.68 4.63
CA LEU A 156 11.67 6.87 4.06
C LEU A 156 10.60 6.96 5.15
N MET A 157 10.60 6.04 6.13
CA MET A 157 9.61 6.07 7.21
C MET A 157 9.70 7.36 8.02
N LYS A 158 10.92 7.83 8.32
CA LYS A 158 11.16 9.11 9.00
C LYS A 158 10.62 10.31 8.23
N SER A 159 10.71 10.31 6.89
CA SER A 159 10.28 11.47 6.10
C SER A 159 8.76 11.64 6.09
N VAL A 160 8.00 10.55 6.16
CA VAL A 160 6.53 10.60 6.16
C VAL A 160 5.92 10.59 7.57
N ALA A 161 6.67 10.21 8.61
CA ALA A 161 6.19 10.10 9.99
C ALA A 161 5.40 11.31 10.53
N PRO A 162 5.76 12.57 10.24
CA PRO A 162 4.99 13.74 10.72
C PRO A 162 3.52 13.77 10.29
N GLU A 163 3.17 13.05 9.22
CA GLU A 163 1.84 13.07 8.60
C GLU A 163 0.89 11.99 9.16
N TYR A 164 1.39 11.07 9.99
CA TYR A 164 0.62 9.92 10.47
C TYR A 164 0.10 10.07 11.90
N GLY A 165 0.69 10.95 12.71
CA GLY A 165 0.35 11.06 14.14
C GLY A 165 0.42 9.69 14.82
N ASP A 166 -0.68 9.30 15.46
CA ASP A 166 -0.78 8.02 16.17
C ASP A 166 -1.40 6.88 15.33
N ASP A 167 -1.45 6.97 13.99
CA ASP A 167 -2.06 5.91 13.17
C ASP A 167 -1.44 4.52 13.44
N TRP A 168 -2.28 3.56 13.83
CA TRP A 168 -1.84 2.23 14.24
C TRP A 168 -1.04 1.50 13.16
N ALA A 169 -1.44 1.62 11.89
CA ALA A 169 -0.79 0.92 10.79
C ALA A 169 0.62 1.46 10.59
N PHE A 170 0.78 2.78 10.74
CA PHE A 170 2.07 3.45 10.63
C PHE A 170 2.97 3.13 11.81
N GLN A 171 2.45 3.21 13.03
CA GLN A 171 3.21 2.87 14.22
C GLN A 171 3.76 1.44 14.18
N GLY A 172 2.98 0.45 13.76
CA GLY A 172 3.46 -0.93 13.61
C GLY A 172 4.59 -1.08 12.59
N GLN A 173 4.48 -0.43 11.44
CA GLN A 173 5.57 -0.44 10.43
C GLN A 173 6.80 0.35 10.88
N TYR A 174 6.59 1.46 11.57
CA TYR A 174 7.67 2.30 12.02
C TYR A 174 8.42 1.67 13.20
N ALA A 175 7.71 0.91 14.05
CA ALA A 175 8.30 0.03 15.04
C ALA A 175 9.26 -0.98 14.39
N PHE A 176 8.82 -1.64 13.30
CA PHE A 176 9.68 -2.54 12.53
C PHE A 176 10.93 -1.83 12.00
N ALA A 177 10.79 -0.63 11.40
CA ALA A 177 11.94 0.11 10.89
C ALA A 177 12.94 0.53 12.00
N HIS A 178 12.47 0.85 13.21
CA HIS A 178 13.32 1.09 14.38
C HIS A 178 14.02 -0.19 14.86
N HIS A 179 13.30 -1.30 14.94
CA HIS A 179 13.82 -2.61 15.34
C HIS A 179 15.00 -3.02 14.45
N GLU A 180 14.84 -2.91 13.13
CA GLU A 180 15.87 -3.29 12.16
C GLU A 180 17.12 -2.40 12.22
N ASN A 181 17.02 -1.22 12.84
CA ASN A 181 18.15 -0.32 13.09
C ASN A 181 18.66 -0.36 14.54
N GLY A 182 18.22 -1.34 15.34
CA GLY A 182 18.66 -1.56 16.72
C GLY A 182 18.10 -0.56 17.75
N LEU A 183 17.09 0.23 17.38
CA LEU A 183 16.45 1.21 18.26
C LEU A 183 15.29 0.56 19.04
N LEU A 184 15.64 -0.43 19.88
CA LEU A 184 14.68 -1.37 20.45
C LEU A 184 13.65 -0.73 21.40
N ASP A 185 14.05 0.25 22.22
CA ASP A 185 13.14 0.90 23.16
C ASP A 185 12.05 1.70 22.44
N GLU A 186 12.43 2.45 21.39
CA GLU A 186 11.47 3.19 20.56
C GLU A 186 10.60 2.24 19.72
N ALA A 187 11.18 1.14 19.22
CA ALA A 187 10.43 0.11 18.52
C ALA A 187 9.33 -0.49 19.40
N LEU A 188 9.65 -0.81 20.67
CA LEU A 188 8.68 -1.34 21.62
C LEU A 188 7.53 -0.36 21.88
N LYS A 189 7.86 0.91 22.17
CA LYS A 189 6.86 1.95 22.42
C LYS A 189 5.90 2.14 21.24
N LEU A 190 6.43 2.15 20.02
CA LEU A 190 5.61 2.25 18.79
C LEU A 190 4.73 1.02 18.60
N ALA A 191 5.26 -0.18 18.84
CA ALA A 191 4.49 -1.42 18.73
C ALA A 191 3.34 -1.46 19.76
N GLU A 192 3.60 -1.06 21.01
CA GLU A 192 2.57 -0.97 22.05
C GLU A 192 1.46 0.03 21.68
N GLY A 193 1.82 1.21 21.16
CA GLY A 193 0.86 2.21 20.69
C GLY A 193 -0.03 1.71 19.55
N SER A 194 0.57 0.98 18.61
CA SER A 194 -0.14 0.31 17.52
C SER A 194 -1.14 -0.72 18.06
N LEU A 195 -0.68 -1.63 18.91
CA LEU A 195 -1.50 -2.72 19.46
C LEU A 195 -2.61 -2.24 20.40
N ALA A 196 -2.40 -1.11 21.09
CA ALA A 196 -3.42 -0.48 21.92
C ALA A 196 -4.64 -0.02 21.10
N GLN A 197 -4.43 0.37 19.83
CA GLN A 197 -5.49 0.81 18.92
C GLN A 197 -6.04 -0.34 18.06
N ARG A 198 -5.15 -1.21 17.57
CA ARG A 198 -5.51 -2.37 16.76
C ARG A 198 -4.79 -3.62 17.30
N PRO A 199 -5.42 -4.38 18.21
CA PRO A 199 -4.81 -5.56 18.82
C PRO A 199 -4.45 -6.70 17.85
N THR A 200 -4.92 -6.62 16.60
CA THR A 200 -4.67 -7.59 15.53
C THR A 200 -3.54 -7.19 14.57
N ASN A 201 -2.88 -6.05 14.78
CA ASN A 201 -1.76 -5.60 13.93
C ASN A 201 -0.43 -6.27 14.27
#